data_AF-A0A524PCK4-F1
#
_entry.id   AF-A0A524PCK4-F1
#
_cell.length_a   1.000
_cell.length_b   1.000
_cell.length_c   1.000
_cell.angle_alpha   90.00
_cell.angle_beta   90.00
_cell.angle_gamma   90.00
#
_symmetry.space_group_name_H-M   'P 1'
#
loop_
_entity.id
_entity.type
_entity.pdbx_description
1 polymer ?
#
loop_
_entity_poly.entity_id
_entity_poly.type
_entity_poly.pdbx_seq_one_letter_code
_entity_poly.pdbx_strand_id
1 'polypeptide(L)' 'MSGGGESGTREIRRRERGFIPSELRLMFSVSGFTIKAIYGGTAGDWNRAPVGLDEMEIMVIGIKQEA' A
#
# COMPACT_ATOMS: atom_id res chain seq x y z
N MET A 1 -17.85 42.83 3.87
CA MET A 1 -17.58 42.42 2.47
C MET A 1 -16.12 42.71 2.20
N SER A 2 -15.22 41.81 1.84
CA SER A 2 -15.24 40.36 1.64
C SER A 2 -13.76 39.96 1.75
N GLY A 3 -13.41 39.06 2.67
CA GLY A 3 -12.07 38.48 2.72
C GLY A 3 -11.99 37.39 1.66
N GLY A 4 -11.43 37.71 0.50
CA GLY A 4 -11.13 36.75 -0.55
C GLY A 4 -9.99 35.85 -0.12
N GLY A 5 -10.32 34.70 0.48
CA GLY A 5 -9.35 33.64 0.71
C GLY A 5 -9.06 32.91 -0.60
N GLU A 6 -8.00 33.29 -1.29
CA GLU A 6 -7.47 32.49 -2.39
C GLU A 6 -6.89 31.19 -1.81
N SER A 7 -7.64 30.09 -1.93
CA SER A 7 -7.06 28.75 -1.76
C SER A 7 -6.19 28.47 -2.99
N GLY A 8 -4.93 28.89 -2.93
CA GLY A 8 -3.94 28.62 -3.96
C GLY A 8 -3.76 27.11 -4.13
N THR A 9 -4.14 26.59 -5.29
CA THR A 9 -3.87 25.19 -5.66
C THR A 9 -2.36 25.02 -5.81
N ARG A 10 -1.75 24.18 -4.97
CA ARG A 10 -0.32 23.87 -5.04
C ARG A 10 -0.12 22.57 -5.81
N GLU A 11 0.51 22.64 -6.98
CA GLU A 11 0.90 21.45 -7.73
C GLU A 11 2.07 20.75 -7.03
N ILE A 12 1.92 19.46 -6.73
CA ILE A 12 2.96 18.61 -6.16
C ILE A 12 3.31 17.52 -7.17
N ARG A 13 4.57 17.47 -7.59
CA ARG A 13 5.06 16.39 -8.46
C ARG A 13 5.38 15.16 -7.61
N ARG A 14 4.71 14.04 -7.88
CA ARG A 14 4.98 12.75 -7.26
C ARG A 14 5.55 11.77 -8.28
N ARG A 15 6.47 10.93 -7.83
CA ARG A 15 6.92 9.74 -8.57
C ARG A 15 6.41 8.51 -7.84
N GLU A 16 5.71 7.65 -8.56
CA GLU A 16 5.14 6.42 -8.01
C GLU A 16 5.74 5.21 -8.70
N ARG A 17 5.78 4.09 -7.99
CA ARG A 17 6.13 2.78 -8.52
C ARG A 17 5.16 1.76 -7.92
N GLY A 18 4.30 1.19 -8.76
CA GLY A 18 3.44 0.08 -8.39
C GLY A 18 4.25 -1.21 -8.26
N PHE A 19 3.77 -2.10 -7.39
CA PHE A 19 4.28 -3.45 -7.25
C PHE A 19 3.11 -4.42 -7.23
N ILE A 20 3.25 -5.57 -7.90
CA ILE A 20 2.24 -6.62 -7.82
C ILE A 20 2.46 -7.50 -6.56
N PRO A 21 1.45 -8.25 -6.10
CA PRO A 21 1.56 -9.07 -4.88
C PRO A 21 2.78 -10.02 -4.86
N SER A 22 3.15 -10.61 -5.99
CA SER A 22 4.30 -11.50 -6.10
C SER A 22 5.64 -10.77 -5.93
N GLU A 23 5.77 -9.55 -6.44
CA GLU A 23 6.96 -8.70 -6.24
C GLU A 23 7.10 -8.31 -4.77
N LEU A 24 6.00 -7.90 -4.13
CA LEU A 24 6.00 -7.58 -2.70
C LEU A 24 6.43 -8.79 -1.87
N ARG A 25 5.91 -9.99 -2.18
CA ARG A 25 6.31 -11.23 -1.49
C ARG A 25 7.81 -11.46 -1.58
N LEU A 26 8.40 -11.31 -2.77
CA LEU A 26 9.83 -11.46 -2.97
C LEU A 26 10.61 -10.41 -2.17
N MET A 27 10.24 -9.12 -2.29
CA MET A 27 10.90 -8.01 -1.60
C MET A 27 10.91 -8.18 -0.08
N PHE A 28 9.79 -8.58 0.52
CA PHE A 28 9.74 -8.85 1.95
C PHE A 28 10.56 -10.09 2.33
N SER A 29 10.55 -11.14 1.50
CA SER A 29 11.30 -12.36 1.76
C SER A 29 12.81 -12.10 1.77
N VAL A 30 13.33 -11.35 0.81
CA VAL A 30 14.76 -10.97 0.78
C VAL A 30 15.12 -9.95 1.88
N SER A 31 14.13 -9.26 2.45
CA SER A 31 14.31 -8.33 3.56
C SER A 31 14.23 -9.01 4.94
N GLY A 32 14.19 -10.34 5.00
CA GLY A 32 14.17 -11.09 6.25
C GLY A 32 12.77 -11.27 6.84
N PHE A 33 11.71 -11.33 6.02
CA PHE A 33 10.36 -11.63 6.48
C PHE A 33 9.83 -12.93 5.87
N THR A 34 9.22 -13.76 6.71
CA THR A 34 8.39 -14.87 6.23
C THR A 34 6.96 -14.38 6.02
N ILE A 35 6.55 -14.25 4.76
CA ILE A 35 5.18 -13.84 4.42
C ILE A 35 4.20 -14.98 4.67
N LYS A 36 3.18 -14.71 5.50
CA LYS A 36 2.10 -15.64 5.84
C LYS A 36 0.88 -15.46 4.94
N ALA A 37 0.53 -14.22 4.60
CA ALA A 37 -0.56 -13.93 3.69
C ALA A 37 -0.42 -12.56 3.04
N ILE A 38 -1.06 -12.41 1.88
CA ILE A 38 -1.27 -11.13 1.20
C ILE A 38 -2.76 -11.06 0.89
N TYR A 39 -3.39 -9.96 1.27
CA TYR A 39 -4.83 -9.76 1.17
C TYR A 39 -5.18 -8.39 0.62
N GLY A 40 -6.40 -8.31 0.09
CA GLY A 40 -7.03 -7.08 -0.37
C GLY A 40 -7.76 -6.30 0.71
N GLY A 41 -8.63 -5.40 0.26
CA GLY A 41 -9.40 -4.48 1.09
C GLY A 41 -8.79 -3.08 1.16
N THR A 42 -9.40 -2.23 1.98
CA THR A 42 -8.95 -0.84 2.19
C THR A 42 -8.69 -0.62 3.68
N ALA A 43 -7.85 0.34 4.03
CA ALA A 43 -7.64 0.77 5.39
C ALA A 43 -8.98 1.15 6.05
N GLY A 44 -9.40 0.33 7.02
CA GLY A 44 -10.70 0.44 7.68
C GLY A 44 -11.67 -0.70 7.35
N ASP A 45 -11.42 -1.44 6.26
CA ASP A 45 -12.14 -2.65 5.86
C ASP A 45 -11.17 -3.69 5.26
N TRP A 46 -10.24 -4.16 6.10
CA TRP A 46 -9.30 -5.21 5.68
C TRP A 46 -10.00 -6.55 5.64
N ASN A 47 -10.02 -7.15 4.46
CA ASN A 47 -10.68 -8.42 4.24
C ASN A 47 -9.64 -9.51 4.01
N ARG A 48 -9.82 -10.71 4.60
CA ARG A 48 -8.96 -11.87 4.31
C ARG A 48 -9.32 -12.48 2.95
N ALA A 49 -9.43 -11.65 1.93
CA ALA A 49 -9.79 -11.98 0.56
C ALA A 49 -8.59 -11.79 -0.38
N PRO A 50 -8.56 -12.50 -1.53
CA PRO A 50 -7.57 -12.24 -2.56
C PRO A 50 -7.55 -10.77 -2.99
N VAL A 51 -6.38 -10.25 -3.33
CA VAL A 51 -6.22 -8.89 -3.85
C VAL A 51 -6.97 -8.76 -5.18
N GLY A 52 -7.84 -7.76 -5.28
CA GLY A 52 -8.55 -7.41 -6.51
C GLY A 52 -7.59 -6.81 -7.54
N LEU A 53 -7.90 -6.97 -8.84
CA LEU A 53 -7.05 -6.40 -9.90
C LEU A 53 -7.11 -4.86 -9.94
N ASP A 54 -8.18 -4.29 -9.39
CA ASP A 54 -8.48 -2.86 -9.30
C ASP A 54 -8.21 -2.27 -7.91
N GLU A 55 -7.75 -3.08 -6.95
CA GLU A 55 -7.41 -2.59 -5.62
C GLU A 55 -6.09 -1.82 -5.63
N MET A 56 -6.11 -0.63 -5.04
CA MET A 56 -4.93 0.22 -4.88
C MET A 56 -4.16 -0.07 -3.58
N GLU A 57 -4.79 -0.77 -2.64
CA GLU A 57 -4.25 -1.06 -1.32
C GLU A 57 -4.04 -2.57 -1.16
N ILE A 58 -2.94 -2.94 -0.49
CA ILE A 58 -2.55 -4.33 -0.28
C ILE A 58 -2.12 -4.50 1.17
N MET A 59 -2.70 -5.47 1.87
CA MET A 59 -2.29 -5.86 3.21
C MET A 59 -1.33 -7.05 3.15
N VAL A 60 -0.18 -6.95 3.84
CA VAL A 60 0.80 -8.03 3.95
C VAL A 60 0.93 -8.45 5.41
N ILE A 61 0.75 -9.74 5.69
CA ILE A 61 0.98 -10.33 7.01
C ILE A 61 2.27 -11.13 6.94
N GLY A 62 3.26 -10.75 7.74
CA GLY A 62 4.56 -11.40 7.80
C GLY A 62 5.11 -11.50 9.21
N ILE A 63 6.02 -12.45 9.40
CA ILE A 63 6.79 -12.61 10.63
C ILE A 63 8.25 -12.31 10.29
N LYS A 64 8.91 -11.46 11.08
CA LYS A 64 10.35 -11.24 10.96
C LYS A 64 11.09 -12.56 11.17
N GLN A 65 12.04 -12.86 10.30
CA GLN A 65 12.94 -14.00 10.48
C GLN A 65 13.90 -13.64 11.62
N GLU A 66 14.05 -14.54 12.59
CA GLU A 66 15.13 -14.44 13.56
C GLU A 66 16.46 -14.70 12.84
N ALA A 67 17.50 -13.95 13.24
CA ALA A 67 18.83 -14.01 12.63
C ALA A 67 19.62 -15.24 13.10
#